data_AF-A0A0J9SJZ0-F1
#
_entry.id   AF-A0A0J9SJZ0-F1
#
_cell.length_a   1.000
_cell.length_b   1.000
_cell.length_c   1.000
_cell.angle_alpha   90.00
_cell.angle_beta   90.00
_cell.angle_gamma   90.00
#
_symmetry.space_group_name_H-M   'P 1'
#
loop_
_entity.id
_entity.type
_entity.pdbx_description
1 polymer ?
#
loop_
_entity_poly.entity_id
_entity_poly.type
_entity_poly.pdbx_seq_one_letter_code
_entity_poly.pdbx_strand_id
1 'polypeptide(L)'
;MQYRENDECYTCGRCKLLNYWLYHEVKKNLSPEYQNKYAEIITQLHAAWSKYKIHKVQYSGRFQIVVVDPQCKPETLIPPIQDIEDQKNIHEHCLNYYEISKNSSINECQEYKTYMQHKTSLYDKFKDSFSEIDEEKRTSKIKLKYGS
;
A
#
# COMPACT_ATOMS: atom_id res chain seq x y z
N MET A 1 2.63 -21.62 10.80
CA MET A 1 3.46 -20.87 9.81
C MET A 1 2.68 -19.75 9.09
N GLN A 2 1.34 -19.74 9.14
CA GLN A 2 0.44 -18.74 8.51
C GLN A 2 0.45 -17.32 9.12
N TYR A 3 0.81 -17.15 10.39
CA TYR A 3 0.74 -15.82 11.05
C TYR A 3 1.80 -14.81 10.57
N ARG A 4 2.97 -15.27 10.10
CA ARG A 4 4.06 -14.37 9.65
C ARG A 4 3.79 -13.76 8.28
N GLU A 5 3.22 -14.52 7.34
CA GLU A 5 2.82 -14.04 6.00
C GLU A 5 1.73 -12.96 6.10
N ASN A 6 0.89 -13.10 7.12
CA ASN A 6 -0.18 -12.20 7.46
C ASN A 6 0.34 -10.83 7.95
N ASP A 7 1.35 -10.77 8.82
CA ASP A 7 1.91 -9.50 9.33
C ASP A 7 2.70 -8.70 8.26
N GLU A 8 3.35 -9.38 7.32
CA GLU A 8 3.98 -8.74 6.15
C GLU A 8 2.95 -8.14 5.21
N CYS A 9 1.84 -8.85 4.94
CA CYS A 9 0.72 -8.34 4.15
C CYS A 9 0.08 -7.10 4.80
N TYR A 10 -0.07 -7.12 6.12
CA TYR A 10 -0.61 -6.01 6.90
C TYR A 10 0.30 -4.77 6.87
N THR A 11 1.60 -4.96 7.05
CA THR A 11 2.58 -3.88 6.98
C THR A 11 2.67 -3.29 5.57
N CYS A 12 2.64 -4.16 4.55
CA CYS A 12 2.57 -3.77 3.14
C CYS A 12 1.32 -2.94 2.85
N GLY A 13 0.14 -3.39 3.30
CA GLY A 13 -1.12 -2.68 3.14
C GLY A 13 -1.09 -1.28 3.76
N ARG A 14 -0.54 -1.13 4.97
CA ARG A 14 -0.39 0.19 5.62
C ARG A 14 0.48 1.13 4.81
N CYS A 15 1.60 0.64 4.27
CA CYS A 15 2.47 1.45 3.42
C CYS A 15 1.83 1.82 2.07
N LYS A 16 1.02 0.92 1.50
CA LYS A 16 0.20 1.23 0.32
C LYS A 16 -0.80 2.34 0.63
N LEU A 17 -1.55 2.24 1.72
CA LEU A 17 -2.51 3.28 2.12
C LEU A 17 -1.85 4.64 2.34
N LEU A 18 -0.63 4.69 2.86
CA LEU A 18 0.10 5.95 2.98
C LEU A 18 0.39 6.61 1.61
N ASN A 19 0.69 5.81 0.59
CA ASN A 19 0.84 6.30 -0.78
C ASN A 19 -0.51 6.81 -1.33
N TYR A 20 -1.60 6.05 -1.17
CA TYR A 20 -2.93 6.50 -1.60
C TYR A 20 -3.45 7.72 -0.86
N TRP A 21 -3.10 7.86 0.43
CA TRP A 21 -3.37 9.07 1.19
C TRP A 21 -2.68 10.29 0.55
N LEU A 22 -1.39 10.17 0.21
CA LEU A 22 -0.66 11.23 -0.49
C LEU A 22 -1.32 11.58 -1.83
N TYR A 23 -1.68 10.57 -2.63
CA TYR A 23 -2.34 10.76 -3.92
C TYR A 23 -3.66 11.50 -3.79
N HIS A 24 -4.47 11.10 -2.81
CA HIS A 24 -5.75 11.72 -2.51
C HIS A 24 -5.58 13.18 -2.06
N GLU A 25 -4.62 13.46 -1.17
CA GLU A 25 -4.34 14.83 -0.72
C GLU A 25 -3.88 15.72 -1.88
N VAL A 26 -3.02 15.24 -2.77
CA VAL A 26 -2.65 16.01 -3.97
C VAL A 26 -3.85 16.23 -4.87
N LYS A 27 -4.64 15.20 -5.18
CA LYS A 27 -5.86 15.32 -5.99
C LYS A 27 -6.82 16.36 -5.42
N LYS A 28 -7.02 16.37 -4.10
CA LYS A 28 -7.93 17.29 -3.40
C LYS A 28 -7.46 18.75 -3.48
N ASN A 29 -6.15 18.98 -3.37
CA ASN A 29 -5.56 20.33 -3.38
C ASN A 29 -5.22 20.82 -4.79
N LEU A 30 -5.26 19.96 -5.81
CA LEU A 30 -4.95 20.30 -7.19
C LEU A 30 -6.17 20.89 -7.89
N SER A 31 -6.06 22.14 -8.35
CA SER A 31 -7.11 22.77 -9.15
C SER A 31 -7.35 22.00 -10.46
N PRO A 32 -8.58 21.99 -11.01
CA PRO A 32 -8.91 21.26 -12.23
C PRO A 32 -7.98 21.57 -13.42
N GLU A 33 -7.56 22.82 -13.55
CA GLU A 33 -6.65 23.31 -14.60
C GLU A 33 -5.22 22.76 -14.52
N TYR A 34 -4.82 22.19 -13.37
CA TYR A 34 -3.48 21.62 -13.15
C TYR A 34 -3.49 20.10 -13.04
N GLN A 35 -4.59 19.41 -13.36
CA GLN A 35 -4.66 17.95 -13.28
C GLN A 35 -3.57 17.25 -14.11
N ASN A 36 -3.14 17.84 -15.23
CA ASN A 36 -2.03 17.33 -16.04
C ASN A 36 -0.67 17.33 -15.31
N LYS A 37 -0.51 18.15 -14.26
CA LYS A 37 0.71 18.20 -13.42
C LYS A 37 0.70 17.18 -12.28
N TYR A 38 -0.38 16.43 -12.10
CA TYR A 38 -0.53 15.47 -11.00
C TYR A 38 0.67 14.51 -10.89
N ALA A 39 1.03 13.83 -11.98
CA ALA A 39 2.13 12.85 -11.97
C ALA A 39 3.48 13.51 -11.66
N GLU A 40 3.72 14.72 -12.15
CA GLU A 40 4.93 15.49 -11.88
C GLU A 40 5.02 15.84 -10.38
N ILE A 41 3.93 16.36 -9.80
CA ILE A 41 3.86 16.72 -8.37
C ILE A 41 4.11 15.50 -7.49
N ILE A 42 3.44 14.37 -7.79
CA ILE A 42 3.66 13.12 -7.05
C ILE A 42 5.10 12.65 -7.17
N THR A 43 5.70 12.71 -8.36
CA THR A 43 7.10 12.32 -8.57
C THR A 43 8.05 13.15 -7.71
N GLN A 44 7.83 14.46 -7.62
CA GLN A 44 8.65 15.34 -6.78
C GLN A 44 8.47 15.02 -5.28
N LEU A 45 7.23 14.77 -4.84
CA LEU A 45 6.93 14.38 -3.46
C LEU A 45 7.54 13.01 -3.11
N HIS A 46 7.48 12.04 -4.03
CA HIS A 46 8.14 10.74 -3.89
C HIS A 46 9.65 10.91 -3.75
N ALA A 47 10.28 11.74 -4.58
CA ALA A 47 11.71 12.01 -4.49
C ALA A 47 12.12 12.65 -3.15
N ALA A 48 11.29 13.55 -2.61
CA ALA A 48 11.50 14.13 -1.29
C ALA A 48 11.35 13.07 -0.19
N TRP A 49 10.29 12.25 -0.24
CA TRP A 49 10.05 11.18 0.71
C TRP A 49 11.15 10.12 0.68
N SER A 50 11.66 9.70 -0.49
CA SER A 50 12.77 8.74 -0.59
C SER A 50 14.06 9.21 0.11
N LYS A 51 14.26 10.51 0.24
CA LYS A 51 15.43 11.10 0.91
C LYS A 51 15.19 11.32 2.41
N TYR A 52 13.95 11.22 2.88
CA TYR A 52 13.61 11.44 4.27
C TYR A 52 14.25 10.37 5.18
N LYS A 53 14.86 10.82 6.27
CA LYS A 53 15.52 9.98 7.26
C LYS A 53 14.94 10.23 8.65
N ILE A 54 14.71 9.16 9.41
CA ILE A 54 14.20 9.25 10.77
C ILE A 54 15.37 9.18 11.74
N HIS A 55 15.43 10.13 12.66
CA HIS A 55 16.41 10.12 13.73
C HIS A 55 15.75 9.51 14.98
N LYS A 56 16.28 8.38 15.45
CA LYS A 56 15.76 7.70 16.65
C LYS A 56 16.81 7.69 17.74
N VAL A 57 16.37 7.87 18.98
CA VAL A 57 17.23 7.64 20.14
C VAL A 57 17.26 6.15 20.42
N GLN A 58 18.45 5.57 20.44
CA GLN A 58 18.68 4.17 20.78
C GLN A 58 19.59 4.10 22.01
N TYR A 59 19.31 3.15 22.90
CA TYR A 59 20.16 2.87 24.05
C TYR A 59 20.90 1.55 23.85
N SER A 60 22.23 1.62 23.81
CA SER A 60 23.12 0.45 23.77
C SER A 60 24.30 0.70 24.73
N GLY A 61 23.97 0.83 26.02
CA GLY A 61 24.92 1.24 27.08
C GLY A 61 25.08 2.76 27.23
N ARG A 62 24.79 3.54 26.19
CA ARG A 62 24.63 5.00 26.20
C ARG A 62 23.52 5.42 25.25
N PHE A 63 22.90 6.58 25.50
CA PHE A 63 21.96 7.19 24.56
C PHE A 63 22.71 7.71 23.33
N GLN A 64 22.27 7.29 22.15
CA GLN A 64 22.80 7.74 20.88
C GLN A 64 21.67 7.99 19.89
N ILE A 65 21.83 8.99 19.02
CA ILE A 65 20.92 9.23 17.91
C ILE A 65 21.40 8.38 16.73
N VAL A 66 20.55 7.47 16.27
CA VAL A 66 20.79 6.67 15.07
C VAL A 66 19.86 7.12 13.96
N VAL A 67 20.37 7.08 12.74
CA VAL A 67 19.59 7.34 11.53
C VAL A 67 18.99 6.02 11.08
N VAL A 68 17.66 5.97 10.93
CA VAL A 68 16.95 4.82 10.40
C VAL A 68 16.12 5.21 9.21
N ASP A 69 15.98 4.28 8.27
CA ASP A 69 15.12 4.47 7.12
C ASP A 69 13.64 4.41 7.54
N PRO A 70 12.77 5.20 6.89
CA PRO A 70 11.33 5.06 7.03
C PRO A 70 10.90 3.64 6.67
N GLN A 71 9.94 3.11 7.44
CA GLN A 71 9.39 1.78 7.19
C GLN A 71 8.68 1.68 5.83
N CYS A 72 7.98 2.75 5.45
CA CYS A 72 7.27 2.84 4.17
C CYS A 72 8.08 3.65 3.17
N LYS A 73 8.09 3.18 1.92
CA LYS A 73 8.72 3.85 0.78
C LYS A 73 7.64 4.30 -0.20
N PRO A 74 7.91 5.34 -1.00
CA PRO A 74 7.02 5.71 -2.09
C PRO A 74 6.88 4.56 -3.09
N GLU A 75 5.68 4.38 -3.64
CA GLU A 75 5.45 3.43 -4.72
C GLU A 75 6.10 3.89 -6.02
N THR A 76 6.56 2.91 -6.80
CA THR A 76 7.17 3.14 -8.11
C THR A 76 6.14 3.52 -9.17
N LEU A 77 4.95 2.92 -9.09
CA LEU A 77 3.86 3.18 -10.00
C LEU A 77 2.93 4.26 -9.40
N ILE A 78 2.74 5.34 -10.16
CA ILE A 78 1.79 6.40 -9.81
C ILE A 78 0.49 6.09 -10.54
N PRO A 79 -0.63 5.90 -9.82
CA PRO A 79 -1.90 5.58 -10.46
C PRO A 79 -2.49 6.79 -11.20
N PRO A 80 -3.32 6.58 -12.22
CA PRO A 80 -4.08 7.67 -12.84
C PRO A 80 -4.98 8.37 -11.81
N ILE A 81 -5.12 9.70 -11.93
CA ILE A 81 -5.88 10.52 -10.97
C ILE A 81 -7.35 10.08 -10.78
N GLN A 82 -7.93 9.49 -11.82
CA GLN A 82 -9.30 8.96 -11.82
C GLN A 82 -9.43 7.67 -11.01
N ASP A 83 -8.38 6.86 -10.92
CA ASP A 83 -8.41 5.52 -10.33
C ASP A 83 -7.98 5.52 -8.85
N ILE A 84 -7.47 6.64 -8.34
CA ILE A 84 -6.98 6.79 -6.94
C ILE A 84 -8.00 6.29 -5.92
N GLU A 85 -9.27 6.68 -6.06
CA GLU A 85 -10.30 6.36 -5.07
C GLU A 85 -10.64 4.87 -5.09
N ASP A 86 -10.79 4.28 -6.28
CA ASP A 86 -11.11 2.87 -6.41
C ASP A 86 -9.96 1.97 -5.93
N GLN A 87 -8.72 2.31 -6.28
CA GLN A 87 -7.55 1.56 -5.85
C GLN A 87 -7.27 1.70 -4.35
N LYS A 88 -7.45 2.89 -3.78
CA LYS A 88 -7.42 3.10 -2.32
C LYS A 88 -8.43 2.18 -1.62
N ASN A 89 -9.66 2.16 -2.12
CA ASN A 89 -10.75 1.35 -1.59
C ASN A 89 -10.44 -0.16 -1.61
N ILE A 90 -9.73 -0.64 -2.64
CA ILE A 90 -9.24 -2.03 -2.73
C ILE A 90 -8.24 -2.32 -1.60
N HIS A 91 -7.27 -1.43 -1.37
CA HIS A 91 -6.25 -1.61 -0.34
C HIS A 91 -6.81 -1.49 1.09
N GLU A 92 -7.75 -0.58 1.32
CA GLU A 92 -8.48 -0.49 2.59
C GLU A 92 -9.26 -1.77 2.86
N HIS A 93 -9.90 -2.33 1.82
CA HIS A 93 -10.63 -3.58 1.92
C HIS A 93 -9.72 -4.76 2.34
N CYS A 94 -8.51 -4.88 1.76
CA CYS A 94 -7.54 -5.91 2.16
C CYS A 94 -7.14 -5.81 3.64
N LEU A 95 -6.93 -4.59 4.14
CA LEU A 95 -6.57 -4.38 5.54
C LEU A 95 -7.74 -4.63 6.49
N ASN A 96 -8.94 -4.18 6.13
CA ASN A 96 -10.14 -4.44 6.91
C ASN A 96 -10.44 -5.94 6.98
N TYR A 97 -10.28 -6.67 5.86
CA TYR A 97 -10.39 -8.14 5.85
C TYR A 97 -9.46 -8.76 6.89
N TYR A 98 -8.20 -8.32 6.87
CA TYR A 98 -7.17 -8.83 7.73
C TYR A 98 -7.48 -8.59 9.21
N GLU A 99 -7.86 -7.37 9.58
CA GLU A 99 -8.18 -7.00 10.97
C GLU A 99 -9.41 -7.74 11.48
N ILE A 100 -10.45 -7.87 10.66
CA ILE A 100 -11.68 -8.59 11.00
C ILE A 100 -11.43 -10.10 11.10
N SER A 101 -10.60 -10.68 10.22
CA SER A 101 -10.24 -12.11 10.32
C SER A 101 -9.53 -12.45 11.65
N LYS A 102 -8.94 -11.45 12.32
CA LYS A 102 -8.35 -11.59 13.67
C LYS A 102 -9.39 -11.40 14.79
N ASN A 103 -10.52 -10.74 14.55
CA ASN A 103 -11.58 -10.46 15.51
C ASN A 103 -12.89 -11.17 15.10
N SER A 104 -13.15 -12.36 15.64
CA SER A 104 -14.28 -13.20 15.23
C SER A 104 -15.58 -12.88 16.00
N SER A 105 -16.21 -11.74 15.74
CA SER A 105 -17.59 -11.48 16.22
C SER A 105 -18.62 -11.67 15.10
N ILE A 106 -19.78 -12.25 15.43
CA ILE A 106 -20.78 -12.74 14.44
C ILE A 106 -21.50 -11.60 13.70
N ASN A 107 -21.72 -10.44 14.35
CA ASN A 107 -22.40 -9.30 13.72
C ASN A 107 -21.50 -8.57 12.70
N GLU A 108 -20.20 -8.46 12.99
CA GLU A 108 -19.23 -7.84 12.07
C GLU A 108 -19.12 -8.62 10.75
N CYS A 109 -19.28 -9.95 10.79
CA CYS A 109 -19.27 -10.79 9.59
C CYS A 109 -20.39 -10.48 8.59
N GLN A 110 -21.58 -10.08 9.05
CA GLN A 110 -22.72 -9.79 8.17
C GLN A 110 -22.62 -8.42 7.50
N GLU A 111 -22.23 -7.39 8.24
CA GLU A 111 -21.93 -6.07 7.67
C GLU A 111 -20.76 -6.17 6.69
N TYR A 112 -19.76 -6.96 7.05
CA TYR A 112 -18.60 -7.18 6.21
C TYR A 112 -18.89 -8.00 4.95
N LYS A 113 -19.82 -8.97 4.99
CA LYS A 113 -20.30 -9.68 3.79
C LYS A 113 -20.89 -8.70 2.77
N THR A 114 -21.72 -7.77 3.22
CA THR A 114 -22.31 -6.73 2.36
C THR A 114 -21.25 -5.80 1.81
N TYR A 115 -20.26 -5.41 2.63
CA TYR A 115 -19.10 -4.63 2.22
C TYR A 115 -18.24 -5.36 1.17
N MET A 116 -17.95 -6.65 1.37
CA MET A 116 -17.22 -7.51 0.41
C MET A 116 -17.93 -7.56 -0.95
N GLN A 117 -19.24 -7.77 -0.96
CA GLN A 117 -20.03 -7.86 -2.20
C GLN A 117 -19.95 -6.57 -3.03
N HIS A 118 -19.99 -5.41 -2.38
CA HIS A 118 -19.82 -4.13 -3.05
C HIS A 118 -18.39 -3.92 -3.56
N LYS A 119 -17.37 -4.46 -2.89
CA LYS A 119 -15.98 -4.31 -3.29
C LYS A 119 -15.55 -5.30 -4.39
N THR A 120 -16.19 -6.47 -4.51
CA THR A 120 -15.90 -7.45 -5.58
C THR A 120 -15.96 -6.83 -6.99
N SER A 121 -16.93 -5.96 -7.25
CA SER A 121 -17.05 -5.27 -8.54
C SER A 121 -15.87 -4.33 -8.86
N LEU A 122 -15.22 -3.77 -7.82
CA LEU A 122 -13.99 -2.98 -7.99
C LEU A 122 -12.81 -3.89 -8.33
N TYR A 123 -12.70 -5.07 -7.71
CA TYR A 123 -11.67 -6.04 -8.08
C TYR A 123 -11.79 -6.49 -9.54
N ASP A 124 -13.01 -6.72 -10.02
CA ASP A 124 -13.24 -7.07 -11.43
C ASP A 124 -12.78 -5.96 -12.39
N LYS A 125 -12.96 -4.68 -12.00
CA LYS A 125 -12.51 -3.52 -12.80
C LYS A 125 -10.99 -3.44 -12.94
N PHE A 126 -10.23 -3.83 -11.90
CA PHE A 126 -8.77 -3.72 -11.87
C PHE A 126 -8.04 -5.06 -12.00
N LYS A 127 -8.77 -6.14 -12.25
CA LYS A 127 -8.25 -7.52 -12.30
C LYS A 127 -7.05 -7.64 -13.24
N ASP A 128 -7.14 -7.02 -14.41
CA ASP A 128 -6.07 -7.05 -15.41
C ASP A 128 -4.89 -6.17 -15.02
N SER A 129 -5.11 -5.09 -14.25
CA SER A 129 -4.04 -4.20 -13.75
C SER A 129 -3.19 -4.83 -12.63
N PHE A 130 -3.66 -5.89 -11.99
CA PHE A 130 -2.89 -6.62 -10.98
C PHE A 130 -2.00 -7.73 -11.57
N SER A 131 -2.14 -8.06 -12.86
CA SER A 131 -1.44 -9.17 -13.51
C SER A 131 0.08 -8.98 -13.65
N GLU A 132 0.56 -7.73 -13.67
CA GLU A 132 2.00 -7.43 -13.79
C GLU A 132 2.80 -7.72 -12.49
N ILE A 133 2.15 -7.71 -11.32
CA ILE A 133 2.80 -8.00 -10.03
C ILE A 133 3.09 -9.51 -9.87
N ASP A 134 2.38 -10.37 -10.61
CA ASP A 134 2.50 -11.82 -10.50
C ASP A 134 3.65 -12.41 -11.33
N GLU A 135 4.07 -11.77 -12.42
CA GLU A 135 5.19 -12.25 -13.24
C GLU A 135 6.55 -12.05 -12.55
N GLU A 136 6.74 -10.94 -11.85
CA GLU A 136 7.98 -10.63 -11.13
C GLU A 136 8.16 -11.54 -9.90
N LYS A 137 7.05 -11.93 -9.24
CA LYS A 137 7.05 -12.94 -8.16
C LYS A 137 7.18 -14.38 -8.68
N ARG A 138 6.72 -14.68 -9.91
CA ARG A 138 6.92 -16.01 -10.53
C ARG A 138 8.38 -16.24 -10.90
N THR A 139 9.03 -15.27 -11.53
CA THR A 139 10.42 -15.40 -11.99
C THR A 139 11.42 -15.47 -10.84
N SER A 140 11.18 -14.74 -9.74
CA SER A 140 12.02 -14.83 -8.54
C SER A 140 11.82 -16.14 -7.74
N LYS A 141 10.63 -16.75 -7.76
CA LYS A 141 10.41 -18.12 -7.23
C LYS A 141 11.03 -19.23 -8.09
N ILE A 142 11.14 -19.04 -9.41
CA ILE A 142 11.75 -20.02 -10.31
C ILE A 142 13.28 -20.03 -10.18
N LYS A 143 13.92 -18.86 -10.04
CA LYS A 143 15.39 -18.77 -9.82
C LYS A 143 15.86 -19.37 -8.49
N LEU A 144 15.02 -19.39 -7.46
CA LEU A 144 15.35 -20.04 -6.17
C LEU A 144 15.10 -21.56 -6.17
N LYS A 145 14.33 -22.09 -7.12
CA LYS A 145 14.03 -23.53 -7.22
C LYS A 145 14.99 -24.29 -8.13
N TYR A 146 15.63 -23.61 -9.08
CA TYR A 146 16.65 -24.17 -9.96
C TYR A 146 17.88 -23.26 -9.92
N GLY A 147 18.72 -23.48 -8.90
CA GLY A 147 20.01 -22.81 -8.80
C GLY A 147 20.85 -23.03 -10.06
N SER A 148 21.53 -21.96 -10.49
CA SER A 148 22.68 -22.06 -11.40
C SER A 148 23.86 -22.70 -10.69
#